data_AF-A0A6J8CX66-F1
#
_entry.id   AF-A0A6J8CX66-F1
#
_cell.length_a   1.000
_cell.length_b   1.000
_cell.length_c   1.000
_cell.angle_alpha   90.00
_cell.angle_beta   90.00
_cell.angle_gamma   90.00
#
_symmetry.space_group_name_H-M   'P 1'
#
loop_
_entity.id
_entity.type
_entity.pdbx_description
1 polymer ?
#
loop_
_entity_poly.entity_id
_entity_poly.type
_entity_poly.pdbx_seq_one_letter_code
_entity_poly.pdbx_strand_id
1 'polypeptide(L)'
;MFQDTCLKASKLLLKSKKDYFSTKISEIEHDQKQLPRLTNDLMGNRRKVILPSHNDEKVLADKFCEFFVGKISAIRDNLTAKNDASRYNRDTMRADIKFEGEPLRSLSPVSNDELRKIILAAPTKSCELDSLPTKLLKPCVDHLLPSITDIVNTSLSEQCVPLSFKQAVVRPLLKKPSLDKECSKTTDQSPTYLSFQRHWKRLSTVDWKIT
;
A
#
# COMPACT_ATOMS: atom_id res chain seq x y z
N MET A 1 3.89 34.07 50.24
CA MET A 1 3.40 32.68 50.48
C MET A 1 2.81 32.01 49.25
N PHE A 2 1.79 32.58 48.58
CA PHE A 2 1.16 31.93 47.40
C PHE A 2 2.10 31.73 46.19
N GLN A 3 2.97 32.72 45.93
CA GLN A 3 3.89 32.66 44.79
C GLN A 3 4.94 31.54 44.93
N ASP A 4 5.46 31.33 46.14
CA ASP A 4 6.44 30.26 46.43
C ASP A 4 5.82 28.87 46.32
N THR A 5 4.56 28.70 46.76
CA THR A 5 3.84 27.43 46.59
C THR A 5 3.56 27.14 45.12
N CYS A 6 3.19 28.14 44.31
CA CYS A 6 3.04 27.97 42.85
C CYS A 6 4.34 27.56 42.17
N LEU A 7 5.48 28.18 42.53
CA LEU A 7 6.79 27.82 41.99
C LEU A 7 7.20 26.40 42.39
N LYS A 8 6.94 26.00 43.63
CA LYS A 8 7.23 24.64 44.13
C LYS A 8 6.38 23.60 43.41
N ALA A 9 5.10 23.87 43.20
CA ALA A 9 4.19 23.01 42.45
C ALA A 9 4.64 22.85 40.98
N SER A 10 5.03 23.95 40.32
CA SER A 10 5.52 23.92 38.93
C SER A 10 6.81 23.08 38.80
N LYS A 11 7.76 23.24 39.73
CA LYS A 11 8.99 22.43 39.77
C LYS A 11 8.70 20.94 39.96
N LEU A 12 7.77 20.59 40.85
CA LEU A 12 7.36 19.21 41.07
C LEU A 12 6.69 18.62 39.83
N LEU A 13 5.79 19.35 39.18
CA LEU A 13 5.15 18.93 37.93
C LEU A 13 6.16 18.68 36.80
N LEU A 14 7.14 19.56 36.64
CA LEU A 14 8.22 19.41 35.66
C LEU A 14 9.07 18.17 35.96
N LYS A 15 9.44 17.97 37.23
CA LYS A 15 10.20 16.80 37.66
C LYS A 15 9.42 15.50 37.40
N SER A 16 8.17 15.41 37.84
CA SER A 16 7.34 14.23 37.62
C SER A 16 7.13 13.92 36.14
N LYS A 17 6.95 14.94 35.28
CA LYS A 17 6.87 14.73 33.82
C LYS A 17 8.18 14.19 33.23
N LYS A 18 9.32 14.75 33.64
CA LYS A 18 10.64 14.29 33.19
C LYS A 18 10.86 12.83 33.59
N ASP A 19 10.60 12.50 34.85
CA ASP A 19 10.79 11.15 35.40
C ASP A 19 9.90 10.14 34.65
N TYR A 20 8.62 10.46 34.44
CA TYR A 20 7.68 9.62 33.68
C TYR A 20 8.17 9.26 32.27
N PHE A 21 8.58 10.25 31.48
CA PHE A 21 9.05 9.99 30.11
C PHE A 21 10.42 9.32 30.08
N SER A 22 11.29 9.60 31.06
CA SER A 22 12.58 8.91 31.18
C SER A 22 12.38 7.42 31.43
N THR A 23 11.49 7.05 32.36
CA THR A 23 11.13 5.64 32.61
C THR A 23 10.53 4.98 31.38
N LYS A 24 9.60 5.67 30.70
CA LYS A 24 8.96 5.15 29.50
C LYS A 24 9.95 4.94 28.34
N ILE A 25 10.99 5.77 28.23
CA ILE A 25 12.07 5.58 27.25
C ILE A 25 12.91 4.36 27.60
N SER A 26 13.27 4.16 28.87
CA SER A 26 14.03 2.97 29.29
C SER A 26 13.25 1.66 29.12
N GLU A 27 11.93 1.67 29.34
CA GLU A 27 11.07 0.50 29.10
C GLU A 27 11.01 0.09 27.63
N ILE A 28 11.23 1.04 26.72
CA ILE A 28 11.12 0.88 25.26
C ILE A 28 12.48 0.55 24.61
N GLU A 29 13.56 0.46 25.38
CA GLU A 29 14.95 0.30 24.88
C GLU A 29 15.11 -0.85 23.87
N HIS A 30 14.34 -1.94 24.02
CA HIS A 30 14.39 -3.11 23.15
C HIS A 30 13.46 -3.06 21.91
N ASP A 31 12.56 -2.07 21.79
CA ASP A 31 11.69 -1.88 20.62
C ASP A 31 11.87 -0.50 19.98
N GLN A 32 12.83 -0.44 19.05
CA GLN A 32 13.18 0.76 18.30
C GLN A 32 12.00 1.37 17.50
N LYS A 33 10.91 0.63 17.25
CA LYS A 33 9.72 1.17 16.55
C LYS A 33 8.78 1.94 17.48
N GLN A 34 8.87 1.74 18.79
CA GLN A 34 8.03 2.42 19.77
C GLN A 34 8.57 3.81 20.13
N LEU A 35 9.89 4.03 20.06
CA LEU A 35 10.48 5.34 20.34
C LEU A 35 9.95 6.45 19.40
N PRO A 36 9.88 6.28 18.07
CA PRO A 36 9.25 7.28 17.19
C PRO A 36 7.76 7.49 17.46
N ARG A 37 7.05 6.48 17.97
CA ARG A 37 5.63 6.61 18.35
C ARG A 37 5.49 7.47 19.60
N LEU A 38 6.32 7.22 20.61
CA LEU A 38 6.38 8.02 21.83
C LEU A 38 6.76 9.47 21.53
N THR A 39 7.74 9.69 20.65
CA THR A 39 8.11 11.05 20.21
C THR A 39 6.96 11.75 19.49
N ASN A 40 6.27 11.06 18.57
CA ASN A 40 5.09 11.63 17.91
C ASN A 40 3.96 11.93 18.90
N ASP A 41 3.77 11.08 19.91
CA ASP A 41 2.81 11.29 20.99
C ASP A 41 3.13 12.56 21.80
N LEU A 42 4.39 12.68 22.21
CA LEU A 42 4.94 13.85 22.91
C LEU A 42 4.80 15.16 22.12
N MET A 43 5.04 15.09 20.81
CA MET A 43 4.93 16.24 19.91
C MET A 43 3.48 16.58 19.53
N GLY A 44 2.48 15.87 20.07
CA GLY A 44 1.07 16.06 19.70
C GLY A 44 0.73 15.60 18.29
N ASN A 45 1.64 14.91 17.60
CA ASN A 45 1.48 14.36 16.26
C ASN A 45 0.70 13.02 16.26
N ARG A 46 -0.32 12.87 17.13
CA ARG A 46 -1.21 11.70 17.11
C ARG A 46 -2.07 11.72 15.85
N ARG A 47 -1.56 11.17 14.76
CA ARG A 47 -2.35 10.93 13.55
C ARG A 47 -3.28 9.74 13.80
N LYS A 48 -4.50 9.99 14.27
CA LYS A 48 -5.57 8.99 14.18
C LYS A 48 -5.85 8.75 12.69
N VAL A 49 -5.99 7.49 12.29
CA VAL A 49 -6.51 7.17 10.95
C VAL A 49 -7.94 7.68 10.92
N ILE A 50 -8.18 8.68 10.07
CA ILE A 50 -9.49 9.31 9.94
C ILE A 50 -10.20 8.60 8.79
N LEU A 51 -11.16 7.75 9.13
CA LEU A 51 -12.08 7.12 8.19
C LEU A 51 -13.43 7.86 8.18
N PRO A 52 -14.20 7.78 7.08
CA PRO A 52 -15.60 8.19 7.09
C PRO A 52 -16.36 7.51 8.22
N SER A 53 -17.42 8.15 8.69
CA SER A 53 -18.27 7.56 9.73
C SER A 53 -18.99 6.33 9.17
N HIS A 54 -18.91 5.20 9.87
CA HIS A 54 -19.48 3.94 9.42
C HIS A 54 -19.87 3.06 10.61
N ASN A 55 -20.87 2.22 10.41
CA ASN A 55 -21.36 1.25 11.40
C ASN A 55 -20.77 -0.16 11.19
N ASP A 56 -20.26 -0.44 9.98
CA ASP A 56 -19.65 -1.72 9.60
C ASP A 56 -18.46 -1.45 8.66
N GLU A 57 -17.30 -2.00 9.01
CA GLU A 57 -16.05 -1.87 8.26
C GLU A 57 -16.14 -2.51 6.88
N LYS A 58 -16.88 -3.62 6.73
CA LYS A 58 -17.06 -4.31 5.45
C LYS A 58 -17.84 -3.45 4.47
N VAL A 59 -18.97 -2.91 4.92
CA VAL A 59 -19.80 -2.01 4.11
C VAL A 59 -19.00 -0.77 3.67
N LEU A 60 -18.14 -0.24 4.53
CA LEU A 60 -17.26 0.87 4.15
C LEU A 60 -16.22 0.45 3.10
N ALA A 61 -15.60 -0.72 3.24
CA ALA A 61 -14.64 -1.25 2.28
C ALA A 61 -15.29 -1.49 0.90
N ASP A 62 -16.50 -2.04 0.88
CA ASP A 62 -17.27 -2.27 -0.35
C ASP A 62 -17.60 -0.95 -1.04
N LYS A 63 -18.02 0.08 -0.29
CA LYS A 63 -18.23 1.44 -0.84
C LYS A 63 -16.97 2.03 -1.47
N PHE A 64 -15.81 1.84 -0.85
CA PHE A 64 -14.54 2.25 -1.46
C PHE A 64 -14.26 1.48 -2.75
N CYS A 65 -14.49 0.16 -2.75
CA CYS A 65 -14.31 -0.69 -3.92
C CYS A 65 -15.19 -0.20 -5.10
N GLU A 66 -16.49 -0.04 -4.86
CA GLU A 66 -17.45 0.45 -5.85
C GLU A 66 -17.06 1.82 -6.41
N PHE A 67 -16.63 2.74 -5.55
CA PHE A 67 -16.19 4.07 -5.98
C PHE A 67 -15.00 3.99 -6.96
N PHE A 68 -13.98 3.20 -6.65
CA PHE A 68 -12.80 3.08 -7.50
C PHE A 68 -13.11 2.33 -8.81
N VAL A 69 -13.92 1.28 -8.75
CA VAL A 69 -14.39 0.56 -9.95
C VAL A 69 -15.17 1.51 -10.86
N GLY A 70 -16.12 2.27 -10.31
CA GLY A 70 -16.90 3.25 -11.06
C GLY A 70 -16.02 4.34 -11.67
N LYS A 71 -15.01 4.83 -10.95
CA LYS A 71 -14.05 5.81 -11.47
C LYS A 71 -13.21 5.26 -12.62
N ILE A 72 -12.77 4.00 -12.53
CA ILE A 72 -12.04 3.33 -13.62
C ILE A 72 -12.94 3.18 -14.84
N SER A 73 -14.18 2.75 -14.68
CA SER A 73 -15.15 2.64 -15.77
C SER A 73 -15.39 3.99 -16.43
N ALA A 74 -15.69 5.04 -15.65
CA ALA A 74 -15.88 6.39 -16.18
C ALA A 74 -14.65 6.92 -16.94
N ILE A 75 -13.43 6.63 -16.47
CA ILE A 75 -12.21 7.00 -17.19
C ILE A 75 -12.13 6.25 -18.54
N ARG A 76 -12.40 4.94 -18.55
CA ARG A 76 -12.41 4.14 -19.78
C ARG A 76 -13.45 4.65 -20.77
N ASP A 77 -14.67 4.92 -20.32
CA ASP A 77 -15.76 5.42 -21.16
C ASP A 77 -15.41 6.78 -21.78
N ASN A 78 -14.83 7.69 -20.99
CA ASN A 78 -14.36 8.98 -21.49
C ASN A 78 -13.22 8.88 -22.51
N LEU A 79 -12.30 7.92 -22.32
CA LEU A 79 -11.22 7.67 -23.28
C LEU A 79 -11.77 7.11 -24.60
N THR A 80 -12.69 6.16 -24.53
CA THR A 80 -13.36 5.59 -25.71
C THR A 80 -14.16 6.65 -26.46
N ALA A 81 -14.98 7.45 -25.77
CA ALA A 81 -15.78 8.52 -26.38
C ALA A 81 -14.92 9.59 -27.08
N LYS A 82 -13.76 9.93 -26.51
CA LYS A 82 -12.80 10.85 -27.15
C LYS A 82 -12.14 10.24 -28.39
N ASN A 83 -11.83 8.95 -28.36
CA ASN A 83 -11.26 8.23 -29.50
C ASN A 83 -12.26 8.05 -30.64
N ASP A 84 -13.56 7.88 -30.35
CA ASP A 84 -14.59 7.80 -31.40
C ASP A 84 -14.86 9.15 -32.07
N ALA A 85 -14.74 10.26 -31.34
CA ALA A 85 -14.87 11.61 -31.89
C ALA A 85 -13.68 12.02 -32.79
N SER A 86 -12.48 11.48 -32.57
CA SER A 86 -11.26 11.77 -33.35
C SER A 86 -11.08 10.88 -34.60
N ARG A 87 -11.93 9.86 -34.80
CA ARG A 87 -11.89 8.94 -35.97
C ARG A 87 -11.97 9.64 -37.34
N TYR A 88 -12.41 10.90 -37.40
CA TYR A 88 -12.46 11.68 -38.63
C TYR A 88 -11.13 12.36 -39.01
N ASN A 89 -10.12 12.38 -38.14
CA ASN A 89 -8.78 12.92 -38.42
C ASN A 89 -7.72 11.93 -37.93
N ARG A 90 -7.40 10.91 -38.75
CA ARG A 90 -6.43 9.87 -38.38
C ARG A 90 -4.99 10.36 -38.49
N ASP A 91 -4.34 10.57 -37.34
CA ASP A 91 -2.94 10.21 -37.19
C ASP A 91 -2.92 8.93 -36.34
N THR A 92 -2.78 7.78 -37.00
CA THR A 92 -2.93 6.47 -36.33
C THR A 92 -1.64 6.19 -35.57
N MET A 93 -1.69 6.22 -34.23
CA MET A 93 -0.52 5.91 -33.42
C MET A 93 -0.20 4.41 -33.55
N ARG A 94 1.10 4.05 -33.56
CA ARG A 94 1.57 2.65 -33.66
C ARG A 94 0.94 1.68 -32.66
N ALA A 95 0.47 2.17 -31.51
CA ALA A 95 -0.16 1.38 -30.47
C ALA A 95 -1.58 0.90 -30.82
N ASP A 96 -2.23 1.54 -31.80
CA ASP A 96 -3.58 1.18 -32.26
C ASP A 96 -3.57 0.08 -33.33
N ILE A 97 -2.38 -0.32 -33.79
CA ILE A 97 -2.21 -1.41 -34.76
C ILE A 97 -2.45 -2.73 -34.02
N LYS A 98 -3.46 -3.47 -34.46
CA LYS A 98 -3.73 -4.83 -33.97
C LYS A 98 -2.47 -5.68 -34.19
N PHE A 99 -2.02 -6.36 -33.14
CA PHE A 99 -0.89 -7.27 -33.25
C PHE A 99 -1.25 -8.44 -34.17
N GLU A 100 -0.53 -8.56 -35.30
CA GLU A 100 -0.69 -9.63 -36.28
C GLU A 100 0.46 -10.67 -36.23
N GLY A 101 1.32 -10.59 -35.22
CA GLY A 101 2.40 -11.57 -35.03
C GLY A 101 1.95 -12.84 -34.32
N GLU A 102 2.89 -13.78 -34.16
CA GLU A 102 2.64 -14.99 -33.36
C GLU A 102 2.43 -14.63 -31.88
N PRO A 103 1.35 -15.11 -31.24
CA PRO A 103 1.09 -14.87 -29.83
C PRO A 103 2.13 -15.61 -28.97
N LEU A 104 2.43 -15.04 -27.80
CA LEU A 104 3.29 -15.68 -26.81
C LEU A 104 2.57 -16.90 -26.22
N ARG A 105 2.98 -18.11 -26.62
CA ARG A 105 2.30 -19.36 -26.20
C ARG A 105 2.83 -19.96 -24.90
N SER A 106 4.05 -19.60 -24.51
CA SER A 106 4.73 -20.20 -23.36
C SER A 106 5.74 -19.24 -22.74
N LEU A 107 5.95 -19.40 -21.44
CA LEU A 107 6.98 -18.69 -20.69
C LEU A 107 8.14 -19.66 -20.42
N SER A 108 9.37 -19.18 -20.57
CA SER A 108 10.55 -19.96 -20.22
C SER A 108 10.64 -20.14 -18.70
N PRO A 109 11.05 -21.32 -18.20
CA PRO A 109 11.34 -21.51 -16.79
C PRO A 109 12.43 -20.56 -16.30
N VAL A 110 12.33 -20.15 -15.04
CA VAL A 110 13.29 -19.32 -14.32
C VAL A 110 14.30 -20.21 -13.60
N SER A 111 15.57 -19.80 -13.61
CA SER A 111 16.64 -20.47 -12.85
C SER A 111 16.73 -19.99 -11.40
N ASN A 112 17.31 -20.83 -10.53
CA ASN A 112 17.58 -20.44 -9.14
C ASN A 112 18.44 -19.16 -9.05
N ASP A 113 19.45 -19.01 -9.90
CA ASP A 113 20.35 -17.84 -9.86
C ASP A 113 19.64 -16.54 -10.25
N GLU A 114 18.76 -16.59 -11.25
CA GLU A 114 17.93 -15.44 -11.62
C GLU A 114 16.99 -15.08 -10.48
N LEU A 115 16.31 -16.07 -9.90
CA LEU A 115 15.36 -15.84 -8.82
C LEU A 115 16.05 -15.30 -7.57
N ARG A 116 17.27 -15.78 -7.27
CA ARG A 116 18.11 -15.28 -6.18
C ARG A 116 18.40 -13.80 -6.36
N LYS A 117 18.83 -13.39 -7.56
CA LYS A 117 19.10 -11.98 -7.88
C LYS A 117 17.86 -11.12 -7.69
N ILE A 118 16.69 -11.60 -8.15
CA ILE A 118 15.41 -10.91 -8.00
C ILE A 118 15.06 -10.72 -6.52
N ILE A 119 15.13 -11.78 -5.72
CA ILE A 119 14.78 -11.74 -4.28
C ILE A 119 15.71 -10.80 -3.51
N LEU A 120 17.02 -10.83 -3.79
CA LEU A 120 17.99 -10.01 -3.09
C LEU A 120 17.89 -8.53 -3.47
N ALA A 121 17.64 -8.23 -4.76
CA ALA A 121 17.44 -6.87 -5.26
C ALA A 121 16.12 -6.24 -4.78
N ALA A 122 15.11 -7.05 -4.47
CA ALA A 122 13.83 -6.55 -3.97
C ALA A 122 14.00 -5.78 -2.64
N PRO A 123 13.25 -4.68 -2.40
CA PRO A 123 13.26 -4.00 -1.12
C PRO A 123 12.89 -4.94 0.03
N THR A 124 13.51 -4.78 1.20
CA THR A 124 13.17 -5.55 2.40
C THR A 124 11.88 -5.03 3.05
N LYS A 125 10.77 -5.22 2.33
CA LYS A 125 9.41 -4.82 2.68
C LYS A 125 8.57 -6.06 2.89
N SER A 126 7.57 -6.00 3.76
CA SER A 126 6.65 -7.13 3.98
C SER A 126 5.26 -6.61 4.25
N CYS A 127 4.28 -7.45 3.98
CA CYS A 127 2.86 -7.22 4.15
C CYS A 127 2.27 -8.26 5.10
N GLU A 128 1.14 -7.92 5.71
CA GLU A 128 0.40 -8.79 6.61
C GLU A 128 -0.14 -10.07 5.92
N LEU A 129 -0.26 -10.06 4.59
CA LEU A 129 -0.66 -11.22 3.81
C LEU A 129 0.52 -12.11 3.38
N ASP A 130 1.77 -11.70 3.65
CA ASP A 130 2.93 -12.48 3.25
C ASP A 130 3.11 -13.64 4.24
N SER A 131 3.14 -14.88 3.73
CA SER A 131 3.39 -16.08 4.55
C SER A 131 4.79 -16.08 5.16
N LEU A 132 5.76 -15.44 4.50
CA LEU A 132 7.13 -15.31 4.97
C LEU A 132 7.63 -13.86 4.79
N PRO A 133 7.85 -13.12 5.88
CA PRO A 133 8.42 -11.77 5.80
C PRO A 133 9.78 -11.76 5.09
N THR A 134 9.99 -10.80 4.19
CA THR A 134 11.23 -10.66 3.41
C THR A 134 12.48 -10.49 4.27
N LYS A 135 12.33 -9.95 5.49
CA LYS A 135 13.41 -9.87 6.49
C LYS A 135 13.96 -11.24 6.90
N LEU A 136 13.11 -12.27 6.89
CA LEU A 136 13.46 -13.66 7.21
C LEU A 136 13.78 -14.44 5.94
N LEU A 137 13.12 -14.14 4.83
CA LEU A 137 13.39 -14.78 3.53
C LEU A 137 14.84 -14.56 3.07
N LYS A 138 15.35 -13.32 3.12
CA LYS A 138 16.67 -13.00 2.55
C LYS A 138 17.82 -13.79 3.22
N PRO A 139 17.92 -13.89 4.56
CA PRO A 139 18.91 -14.74 5.20
C PRO A 139 18.79 -16.23 4.86
N CYS A 140 17.57 -16.71 4.61
CA CYS A 140 17.30 -18.12 4.33
C CYS A 140 17.16 -18.43 2.83
N VAL A 141 17.49 -17.48 1.95
CA VAL A 141 17.16 -17.56 0.52
C VAL A 141 17.77 -18.79 -0.14
N ASP A 142 19.00 -19.15 0.22
CA ASP A 142 19.72 -20.27 -0.38
C ASP A 142 19.07 -21.62 -0.06
N HIS A 143 18.37 -21.74 1.07
CA HIS A 143 17.65 -22.94 1.46
C HIS A 143 16.25 -23.03 0.84
N LEU A 144 15.62 -21.88 0.59
CA LEU A 144 14.25 -21.79 0.10
C LEU A 144 14.18 -21.67 -1.43
N LEU A 145 15.29 -21.34 -2.07
CA LEU A 145 15.39 -21.13 -3.52
C LEU A 145 14.79 -22.26 -4.35
N PRO A 146 15.12 -23.54 -4.12
CA PRO A 146 14.56 -24.63 -4.92
C PRO A 146 13.03 -24.66 -4.87
N SER A 147 12.46 -24.58 -3.66
CA SER A 147 10.99 -24.58 -3.49
C SER A 147 10.33 -23.36 -4.12
N ILE A 148 10.91 -22.17 -3.99
CA ILE A 148 10.34 -20.95 -4.58
C ILE A 148 10.42 -21.03 -6.11
N THR A 149 11.53 -21.52 -6.66
CA THR A 149 11.72 -21.73 -8.11
C THR A 149 10.71 -22.71 -8.67
N ASP A 150 10.47 -23.83 -7.99
CA ASP A 150 9.47 -24.81 -8.41
C ASP A 150 8.05 -24.21 -8.40
N ILE A 151 7.69 -23.45 -7.36
CA ILE A 151 6.40 -22.75 -7.29
C ILE A 151 6.24 -21.77 -8.46
N VAL A 152 7.27 -20.96 -8.74
CA VAL A 152 7.24 -19.98 -9.82
C VAL A 152 7.12 -20.67 -11.17
N ASN A 153 7.94 -21.70 -11.44
CA ASN A 153 7.93 -22.40 -12.71
C ASN A 153 6.63 -23.18 -12.94
N THR A 154 6.05 -23.76 -11.90
CA THR A 154 4.72 -24.39 -11.96
C THR A 154 3.64 -23.35 -12.28
N SER A 155 3.69 -22.19 -11.63
CA SER A 155 2.75 -21.10 -11.92
C SER A 155 2.87 -20.58 -13.36
N LEU A 156 4.09 -20.51 -13.90
CA LEU A 156 4.36 -20.09 -15.27
C LEU A 156 3.89 -21.13 -16.30
N SER A 157 4.08 -22.42 -16.02
CA SER A 157 3.68 -23.51 -16.93
C SER A 157 2.16 -23.71 -16.96
N GLU A 158 1.51 -23.68 -15.80
CA GLU A 158 0.05 -23.80 -15.64
C GLU A 158 -0.69 -22.50 -15.97
N GLN A 159 0.04 -21.40 -16.14
CA GLN A 159 -0.51 -20.06 -16.36
C GLN A 159 -1.50 -19.65 -15.26
N CYS A 160 -1.29 -20.16 -14.05
CA CYS A 160 -2.19 -20.00 -12.92
C CYS A 160 -1.46 -19.45 -11.71
N VAL A 161 -2.02 -18.41 -11.10
CA VAL A 161 -1.53 -17.84 -9.84
C VAL A 161 -2.60 -18.06 -8.78
N PRO A 162 -2.25 -18.62 -7.60
CA PRO A 162 -3.18 -18.82 -6.49
C PRO A 162 -3.94 -17.54 -6.11
N LEU A 163 -5.21 -17.69 -5.76
CA LEU A 163 -6.07 -16.56 -5.37
C LEU A 163 -5.52 -15.79 -4.17
N SER A 164 -4.86 -16.46 -3.23
CA SER A 164 -4.21 -15.83 -2.07
C SER A 164 -3.17 -14.79 -2.48
N PHE A 165 -2.42 -15.01 -3.57
CA PHE A 165 -1.44 -14.05 -4.09
C PHE A 165 -2.07 -12.90 -4.89
N LYS A 166 -3.37 -12.97 -5.20
CA LYS A 166 -4.13 -11.88 -5.83
C LYS A 166 -4.79 -10.95 -4.80
N GLN A 167 -4.71 -11.27 -3.51
CA GLN A 167 -5.25 -10.45 -2.44
C GLN A 167 -4.29 -9.30 -2.10
N ALA A 168 -4.85 -8.16 -1.69
CA ALA A 168 -4.08 -7.10 -1.07
C ALA A 168 -4.87 -6.38 0.03
N VAL A 169 -4.14 -5.69 0.90
CA VAL A 169 -4.71 -4.89 1.99
C VAL A 169 -4.75 -3.43 1.55
N VAL A 170 -5.96 -2.86 1.52
CA VAL A 170 -6.16 -1.43 1.23
C VAL A 170 -6.25 -0.66 2.54
N ARG A 171 -5.36 0.33 2.71
CA ARG A 171 -5.39 1.25 3.85
C ARG A 171 -5.67 2.67 3.33
N PRO A 172 -6.92 3.15 3.36
CA PRO A 172 -7.23 4.51 2.91
C PRO A 172 -6.56 5.53 3.85
N LEU A 173 -5.92 6.54 3.25
CA LEU A 173 -5.20 7.60 3.96
C LEU A 173 -5.58 8.96 3.40
N LEU A 174 -6.07 9.86 4.25
CA LEU A 174 -6.29 11.25 3.83
C LEU A 174 -4.97 11.89 3.40
N LYS A 175 -5.00 12.57 2.24
CA LYS A 175 -3.81 13.23 1.67
C LYS A 175 -3.34 14.39 2.54
N LYS A 176 -4.25 15.07 3.24
CA LYS A 176 -3.96 16.09 4.27
C LYS A 176 -4.91 15.87 5.45
N PRO A 177 -4.51 16.19 6.70
CA PRO A 177 -5.36 16.00 7.88
C PRO A 177 -6.59 16.92 7.94
N SER A 178 -6.52 18.10 7.31
CA SER A 178 -7.57 19.12 7.31
C SER A 178 -8.72 18.86 6.34
N LEU A 179 -8.71 17.69 5.73
CA LEU A 179 -9.63 17.31 4.67
C LEU A 179 -10.87 16.63 5.25
N ASP A 180 -12.03 16.88 4.64
CA ASP A 180 -13.27 16.28 5.08
C ASP A 180 -13.24 14.76 4.85
N LYS A 181 -13.43 14.02 5.94
CA LYS A 181 -13.43 12.56 5.94
C LYS A 181 -14.70 11.96 5.36
N GLU A 182 -15.79 12.72 5.29
CA GLU A 182 -17.08 12.23 4.77
C GLU A 182 -17.23 12.49 3.26
N CYS A 183 -16.46 13.43 2.69
CA CYS A 183 -16.55 13.78 1.28
C CYS A 183 -15.68 12.88 0.40
N SER A 184 -16.33 12.04 -0.42
CA SER A 184 -15.68 11.21 -1.45
C SER A 184 -15.57 11.89 -2.82
N LYS A 185 -16.06 13.13 -2.98
CA LYS A 185 -16.14 13.81 -4.30
C LYS A 185 -14.79 14.40 -4.71
N THR A 186 -14.41 14.14 -5.97
CA THR A 186 -13.33 14.87 -6.65
C THR A 186 -13.99 16.02 -7.40
N THR A 187 -14.15 17.20 -6.80
CA THR A 187 -14.53 18.38 -7.58
C THR A 187 -13.33 18.76 -8.44
N ASP A 188 -13.58 18.88 -9.74
CA ASP A 188 -12.61 19.21 -10.78
C ASP A 188 -11.75 20.42 -10.39
N GLN A 189 -10.47 20.36 -10.78
CA GLN A 189 -9.37 21.32 -10.64
C GLN A 189 -8.22 20.99 -9.65
N SER A 190 -8.26 19.90 -8.89
CA SER A 190 -7.03 19.34 -8.29
C SER A 190 -7.20 17.89 -7.81
N PRO A 191 -6.27 16.96 -8.12
CA PRO A 191 -6.38 15.56 -7.70
C PRO A 191 -5.99 15.43 -6.23
N THR A 192 -6.99 15.59 -5.37
CA THR A 192 -7.00 15.13 -3.99
C THR A 192 -8.22 14.22 -3.92
N TYR A 193 -8.11 12.96 -3.54
CA TYR A 193 -7.95 12.47 -2.17
C TYR A 193 -7.45 11.02 -2.24
N LEU A 194 -6.85 10.55 -1.15
CA LEU A 194 -6.23 9.23 -1.00
C LEU A 194 -4.90 9.10 -1.76
N SER A 195 -3.81 9.37 -1.06
CA SER A 195 -2.50 8.86 -1.49
C SER A 195 -2.38 7.43 -1.00
N PHE A 196 -2.31 6.47 -1.92
CA PHE A 196 -1.65 5.21 -1.59
C PHE A 196 -0.19 5.56 -1.28
N GLN A 197 0.34 5.14 -0.13
CA GLN A 197 1.80 5.12 0.01
C GLN A 197 2.36 4.32 -1.17
N ARG A 198 3.59 4.64 -1.62
CA ARG A 198 4.38 3.86 -2.59
C ARG A 198 4.76 2.46 -2.08
N HIS A 199 3.82 1.75 -1.47
CA HIS A 199 3.69 0.31 -1.50
C HIS A 199 2.60 -0.01 -2.52
N TRP A 200 2.99 -0.08 -3.78
CA TRP A 200 2.16 -0.72 -4.79
C TRP A 200 2.04 -2.20 -4.40
N LYS A 201 0.92 -2.60 -3.80
CA LYS A 201 0.40 -3.95 -3.95
C LYS A 201 -0.88 -3.83 -4.77
N ARG A 202 -0.76 -4.28 -6.03
CA ARG A 202 -1.74 -4.16 -7.10
C ARG A 202 -3.07 -4.78 -6.67
N LEU A 203 -4.13 -3.98 -6.63
CA LEU A 203 -5.51 -4.47 -6.64
C LEU A 203 -6.22 -3.92 -7.86
N SER A 204 -6.37 -4.81 -8.83
CA SER A 204 -7.56 -4.89 -9.65
C SER A 204 -7.77 -6.38 -9.90
N THR A 205 -8.93 -6.91 -9.53
CA THR A 205 -9.41 -8.17 -10.10
C THR A 205 -9.74 -7.88 -11.57
N VAL A 206 -8.70 -7.84 -12.39
CA VAL A 206 -8.85 -8.11 -13.81
C VAL A 206 -8.59 -9.60 -13.88
N ASP A 207 -9.57 -10.37 -14.33
CA ASP A 207 -9.31 -11.71 -14.81
C ASP A 207 -8.32 -11.58 -15.97
N TRP A 208 -7.03 -11.80 -15.68
CA TRP A 208 -6.06 -12.09 -16.71
C TRP A 208 -6.33 -13.54 -17.11
N LYS A 209 -7.40 -13.76 -17.86
CA LYS A 209 -7.41 -14.92 -18.75
C LYS A 209 -6.35 -14.63 -19.80
N ILE A 210 -5.19 -15.25 -19.65
CA ILE A 210 -4.30 -15.45 -20.77
C ILE A 210 -5.12 -16.31 -21.75
N THR A 211 -5.60 -15.66 -22.80
CA THR A 211 -6.25 -16.31 -23.93
C THR A 211 -5.29 -16.19 -25.10
#